data_AF-A0A392S2Z9-F1
#
_entry.id   AF-A0A392S2Z9-F1
#
_cell.length_a   1.000
_cell.length_b   1.000
_cell.length_c   1.000
_cell.angle_alpha   90.00
_cell.angle_beta   90.00
_cell.angle_gamma   90.00
#
_symmetry.space_group_name_H-M   'P 1'
#
loop_
_entity.id
_entity.type
_entity.pdbx_description
1 polymer ?
#
loop_
_entity_poly.entity_id
_entity_poly.type
_entity_poly.pdbx_seq_one_letter_code
_entity_poly.pdbx_strand_id
1 'polypeptide(L)'
;MGKTTLALLVYNDHRIMEQFEMKAWICVTQANDVVRLTRSILESFQSSAADSQDLDILQRQLQQRLTGKRYLLVLDDVWSANGNGNIWEHLLLPFNRGS
;
A
#
# COMPACT_ATOMS: atom_id res chain seq x y z
N MET A 1 -22.54 5.06 3.10
CA MET A 1 -22.48 3.66 2.64
C MET A 1 -22.24 3.68 1.14
N GLY A 2 -21.23 2.97 0.61
CA GLY A 2 -20.95 2.92 -0.86
C GLY A 2 -19.53 3.25 -1.31
N LYS A 3 -18.64 3.72 -0.41
CA LYS A 3 -17.25 4.08 -0.76
C LYS A 3 -16.43 2.87 -1.22
N THR A 4 -16.44 1.80 -0.42
CA THR A 4 -15.83 0.52 -0.73
C THR A 4 -16.38 -0.06 -2.04
N THR A 5 -17.69 0.05 -2.28
CA THR A 5 -18.32 -0.42 -3.51
C THR A 5 -17.81 0.32 -4.74
N LEU A 6 -17.69 1.66 -4.69
CA LEU A 6 -17.13 2.45 -5.79
C LEU A 6 -15.65 2.15 -6.01
N ALA A 7 -14.87 2.04 -4.94
CA ALA A 7 -13.45 1.68 -5.03
C ALA A 7 -13.26 0.28 -5.64
N LEU A 8 -14.12 -0.69 -5.29
CA LEU A 8 -14.10 -2.05 -5.86
C LEU A 8 -14.39 -2.03 -7.36
N LEU A 9 -15.34 -1.19 -7.79
CA LEU A 9 -15.65 -1.03 -9.22
C LEU A 9 -14.45 -0.50 -10.00
N VAL A 10 -13.75 0.51 -9.47
CA VAL A 10 -12.55 1.07 -10.10
C VAL A 10 -11.39 0.07 -10.08
N TYR A 11 -11.15 -0.58 -8.95
CA TYR A 11 -10.05 -1.53 -8.79
C TYR A 11 -10.17 -2.71 -9.75
N ASN A 12 -11.39 -3.20 -9.96
CA ASN A 12 -11.72 -4.32 -10.84
C ASN A 12 -12.03 -3.92 -12.29
N ASP A 13 -11.99 -2.64 -12.64
CA ASP A 13 -12.19 -2.21 -14.02
C ASP A 13 -11.03 -2.71 -14.90
N HIS A 14 -11.36 -3.36 -16.02
CA HIS A 14 -10.37 -3.93 -16.93
C HIS A 14 -9.39 -2.87 -17.45
N ARG A 15 -9.86 -1.65 -17.70
CA ARG A 15 -9.00 -0.54 -18.17
C ARG A 15 -7.97 -0.18 -17.11
N ILE A 16 -8.33 -0.27 -15.84
CA ILE A 16 -7.41 -0.07 -14.72
C ILE A 16 -6.49 -1.29 -14.57
N MET A 17 -6.97 -2.52 -14.81
CA MET A 17 -6.13 -3.73 -14.81
C MET A 17 -5.00 -3.68 -15.85
N GLU A 18 -5.25 -3.13 -17.02
CA GLU A 18 -4.22 -3.06 -18.09
C GLU A 18 -3.19 -1.95 -17.89
N GLN A 19 -3.52 -0.90 -17.12
CA GLN A 19 -2.65 0.26 -16.97
C GLN A 19 -1.65 0.14 -15.81
N PHE A 20 -1.92 -0.72 -14.83
CA PHE A 20 -1.09 -0.88 -13.63
C PHE A 20 -0.47 -2.27 -13.60
N GLU A 21 0.86 -2.31 -13.52
CA GLU A 21 1.63 -3.56 -13.42
C GLU A 21 1.47 -4.23 -12.06
N MET A 22 1.14 -3.44 -11.04
CA MET A 22 1.00 -3.91 -9.65
C MET A 22 -0.21 -3.28 -9.00
N LYS A 23 -0.94 -4.07 -8.21
CA LYS A 23 -2.11 -3.61 -7.47
C LYS A 23 -2.12 -4.18 -6.06
N ALA A 24 -2.53 -3.36 -5.11
CA ALA A 24 -2.73 -3.76 -3.73
C ALA A 24 -3.97 -3.09 -3.16
N TRP A 25 -4.77 -3.88 -2.44
CA TRP A 25 -5.90 -3.39 -1.65
C TRP A 25 -5.68 -3.83 -0.21
N ILE A 26 -5.44 -2.86 0.66
CA ILE A 26 -5.17 -3.11 2.08
C ILE A 26 -6.31 -2.53 2.91
N CYS A 27 -6.96 -3.38 3.69
CA CYS A 27 -7.90 -2.94 4.71
C CYS A 27 -7.11 -2.51 5.95
N VAL A 28 -7.27 -1.25 6.38
CA VAL A 28 -6.56 -0.68 7.52
C VAL A 28 -7.39 -0.91 8.77
N THR A 29 -6.85 -1.69 9.70
CA THR A 29 -7.49 -1.88 11.02
C THR A 29 -6.81 -1.02 12.09
N GLN A 30 -7.46 -0.82 13.24
CA GLN A 30 -6.88 -0.08 14.37
C GLN A 30 -5.59 -0.71 14.93
N ALA A 31 -5.36 -2.01 14.70
CA ALA A 31 -4.18 -2.73 15.17
C ALA A 31 -2.99 -2.71 14.19
N ASN A 32 -3.11 -2.01 13.07
CA ASN A 32 -2.07 -1.95 12.05
C ASN A 32 -1.07 -0.83 12.37
N ASP A 33 0.21 -1.17 12.48
CA ASP A 33 1.33 -0.22 12.52
C ASP A 33 1.96 -0.09 11.12
N VAL A 34 2.94 0.83 10.97
CA VAL A 34 3.62 1.07 9.69
C VAL A 34 4.31 -0.19 9.17
N VAL A 35 4.88 -1.01 10.05
CA VAL A 35 5.60 -2.25 9.68
C VAL A 35 4.64 -3.24 9.06
N ARG A 36 3.50 -3.50 9.71
CA ARG A 36 2.47 -4.42 9.22
C ARG A 36 1.87 -3.93 7.91
N LEU A 37 1.57 -2.64 7.79
CA LEU A 37 1.06 -2.07 6.53
C LEU A 37 2.08 -2.20 5.39
N THR A 38 3.34 -1.85 5.62
CA THR A 38 4.40 -1.94 4.60
C THR A 38 4.59 -3.39 4.14
N ARG A 39 4.55 -4.34 5.09
CA ARG A 39 4.62 -5.77 4.77
C ARG A 39 3.43 -6.22 3.92
N SER A 40 2.20 -5.90 4.31
CA SER A 40 1.00 -6.32 3.56
C SER A 40 0.97 -5.74 2.14
N ILE A 41 1.50 -4.52 1.94
CA ILE A 41 1.67 -3.93 0.60
C ILE A 41 2.68 -4.75 -0.21
N LEU A 42 3.85 -5.07 0.36
CA LEU A 42 4.88 -5.88 -0.30
C LEU A 42 4.38 -7.26 -0.71
N GLU A 43 3.66 -7.94 0.19
CA GLU A 43 3.04 -9.24 -0.06
C GLU A 43 2.02 -9.15 -1.20
N SER A 44 1.18 -8.10 -1.21
CA SER A 44 0.20 -7.87 -2.27
C SER A 44 0.83 -7.63 -3.63
N PHE A 45 2.00 -6.98 -3.68
CA PHE A 45 2.78 -6.80 -4.92
C PHE A 45 3.61 -8.04 -5.31
N GLN A 46 3.25 -9.21 -4.79
CA GLN A 46 3.86 -10.52 -5.05
C GLN A 46 5.37 -10.51 -4.79
N SER A 47 5.80 -9.80 -3.75
CA SER A 47 7.17 -9.91 -3.24
C SER A 47 7.24 -11.11 -2.32
N SER A 48 7.93 -12.17 -2.75
CA SER A 48 8.16 -13.39 -1.95
C SER A 48 9.16 -13.19 -0.79
N ALA A 49 9.42 -11.95 -0.37
CA ALA A 49 10.63 -11.60 0.41
C ALA A 49 10.37 -10.67 1.60
N ALA A 50 9.12 -10.52 2.06
CA ALA A 50 8.81 -9.63 3.18
C ALA A 50 9.03 -10.30 4.56
N ASP A 51 10.15 -11.01 4.74
CA ASP A 51 10.48 -11.74 5.98
C ASP A 51 11.11 -10.85 7.07
N SER A 52 11.32 -9.57 6.77
CA SER A 52 11.90 -8.61 7.72
C SER A 52 10.85 -8.02 8.66
N GLN A 53 11.22 -7.79 9.92
CA GLN A 53 10.48 -6.94 10.86
C GLN A 53 11.01 -5.49 10.92
N ASP A 54 12.15 -5.23 10.28
CA ASP A 54 12.77 -3.92 10.21
C ASP A 54 12.09 -3.04 9.15
N LEU A 55 11.56 -1.89 9.58
CA LEU A 55 10.84 -0.95 8.73
C LEU A 55 11.69 -0.39 7.61
N ASP A 56 12.97 -0.06 7.86
CA ASP A 56 13.86 0.53 6.85
C ASP A 56 14.20 -0.48 5.76
N ILE A 57 14.33 -1.77 6.12
CA ILE A 57 14.49 -2.84 5.14
C ILE A 57 13.23 -2.98 4.28
N LEU A 58 12.05 -3.05 4.91
CA LEU A 58 10.77 -3.17 4.20
C LEU A 58 10.52 -1.97 3.29
N GLN A 59 10.80 -0.76 3.75
CA GLN A 59 10.64 0.47 2.96
C GLN A 59 11.58 0.51 1.76
N ARG A 60 12.85 0.08 1.91
CA ARG A 60 13.78 -0.02 0.79
C ARG A 60 13.35 -1.06 -0.24
N GLN A 61 12.91 -2.24 0.21
CA GLN A 61 12.36 -3.27 -0.68
C GLN A 61 11.14 -2.76 -1.44
N LEU A 62 10.23 -2.07 -0.74
CA LEU A 62 9.03 -1.49 -1.35
C LEU A 62 9.43 -0.44 -2.39
N GLN A 63 10.33 0.48 -2.04
CA GLN A 63 10.83 1.48 -2.98
C GLN A 63 11.42 0.84 -4.24
N GLN A 64 12.33 -0.13 -4.09
CA GLN A 64 12.94 -0.86 -5.22
C GLN A 64 11.88 -1.55 -6.09
N ARG A 65 10.83 -2.08 -5.48
CA ARG A 65 9.75 -2.76 -6.20
C ARG A 65 8.91 -1.78 -7.03
N LEU A 66 8.68 -0.57 -6.51
CA LEU A 66 7.88 0.50 -7.11
C LEU A 66 8.62 1.28 -8.20
N THR A 67 9.94 1.42 -8.10
CA THR A 67 10.75 2.20 -9.04
C THR A 67 10.51 1.77 -10.49
N GLY A 68 10.13 2.73 -11.33
CA GLY A 68 9.93 2.54 -12.77
C GLY A 68 8.65 1.80 -13.16
N LYS A 69 7.74 1.51 -12.22
CA LYS A 69 6.51 0.78 -12.48
C LYS A 69 5.27 1.62 -12.22
N ARG A 70 4.21 1.34 -12.96
CA ARG A 70 2.88 1.88 -12.65
C ARG A 70 2.17 0.97 -11.66
N TYR A 71 1.80 1.50 -10.51
CA TYR A 71 1.12 0.75 -9.45
C TYR A 71 -0.15 1.45 -8.94
N LEU A 72 -1.10 0.66 -8.44
CA LEU A 72 -2.30 1.14 -7.77
C LEU A 72 -2.32 0.59 -6.34
N LEU A 73 -2.41 1.48 -5.35
CA LEU A 73 -2.56 1.14 -3.93
C LEU A 73 -3.87 1.72 -3.41
N VAL A 74 -4.75 0.87 -2.90
CA VAL A 74 -5.98 1.25 -2.21
C VAL A 74 -5.83 0.92 -0.73
N LEU A 75 -6.01 1.94 0.12
CA LEU A 75 -6.06 1.80 1.57
C LEU A 75 -7.51 2.04 2.01
N ASP A 76 -8.21 0.98 2.41
CA ASP A 76 -9.62 1.04 2.79
C ASP A 76 -9.77 1.11 4.32
N ASP A 77 -10.91 1.64 4.78
CA ASP A 77 -11.27 1.81 6.20
C ASP A 77 -10.26 2.64 7.04
N VAL A 78 -9.65 3.64 6.40
CA VAL A 78 -8.75 4.60 7.08
C VAL A 78 -9.54 5.50 8.04
N TRP A 79 -9.13 5.53 9.32
CA TRP A 79 -9.80 6.32 10.37
C TRP A 79 -8.91 7.44 10.92
N SER A 80 -9.40 8.69 10.90
CA SER A 80 -8.65 9.89 11.35
C SER A 80 -8.44 9.97 12.86
N ALA A 81 -9.26 9.29 13.67
CA ALA A 81 -9.17 9.31 15.13
C ALA A 81 -8.00 8.47 15.69
N ASN A 82 -7.22 7.79 14.84
CA ASN A 82 -6.16 6.89 15.29
C ASN A 82 -4.95 7.61 15.90
N GLY A 83 -4.92 8.95 16.03
CA GLY A 83 -3.83 9.69 16.71
C GLY A 83 -2.44 9.57 16.03
N ASN A 84 -2.37 8.82 14.94
CA ASN A 84 -1.15 8.32 14.34
C ASN A 84 -0.76 9.11 13.09
N GLY A 85 -0.62 10.44 13.23
CA GLY A 85 -0.16 11.29 12.12
C GLY A 85 1.17 10.81 11.52
N ASN A 86 2.05 10.26 12.37
CA ASN A 86 3.32 9.68 11.98
C ASN A 86 3.20 8.42 11.11
N ILE A 87 2.15 7.59 11.26
CA ILE A 87 2.04 6.33 10.51
C ILE A 87 1.96 6.60 9.01
N TRP A 88 1.14 7.57 8.62
CA TRP A 88 0.95 7.92 7.21
C TRP A 88 2.19 8.58 6.62
N GLU A 89 2.84 9.47 7.37
CA GLU A 89 4.11 10.09 6.96
C GLU A 89 5.18 9.04 6.68
N HIS A 90 5.37 8.09 7.59
CA HIS A 90 6.33 7.00 7.40
C HIS A 90 5.91 6.04 6.29
N LEU A 91 4.64 5.67 6.20
CA LEU A 91 4.14 4.76 5.16
C LEU A 91 4.35 5.33 3.74
N LEU A 92 4.24 6.65 3.58
CA LEU A 92 4.35 7.32 2.28
C LEU A 92 5.79 7.56 1.82
N LEU A 93 6.79 7.43 2.69
CA LEU A 93 8.21 7.66 2.35
C LEU A 93 8.70 6.89 1.10
N PRO A 94 8.39 5.59 0.94
CA PRO A 94 8.83 4.82 -0.23
C PRO A 94 8.21 5.29 -1.55
N PHE A 95 7.07 5.98 -1.49
CA PHE A 95 6.30 6.43 -2.65
C PHE A 95 6.75 7.82 -3.13
N ASN A 96 7.28 8.66 -2.24
CA ASN A 96 7.67 10.05 -2.52
C ASN A 96 8.96 10.20 -3.33
N ARG A 97 9.63 9.11 -3.74
CA ARG A 97 10.93 9.14 -4.43
C ARG A 97 10.89 8.64 -5.88
N GLY A 98 9.72 8.57 -6.50
CA GLY A 98 9.56 8.22 -7.91
C GLY A 98 9.28 9.44 -8.79
N SER A 99 10.33 10.05 -9.32
CA SER A 99 10.31 10.96 -10.48
C SER A 99 11.27 10.43 -11.52
#